data_AF-A0A4S8MV73-F1
#
_entry.id   AF-A0A4S8MV73-F1
#
_cell.length_a   1.000
_cell.length_b   1.000
_cell.length_c   1.000
_cell.angle_alpha   90.00
_cell.angle_beta   90.00
_cell.angle_gamma   90.00
#
_symmetry.space_group_name_H-M   'P 1'
#
loop_
_entity.id
_entity.type
_entity.pdbx_description
1 polymer ?
#
loop_
_entity_poly.entity_id
_entity_poly.type
_entity_poly.pdbx_seq_one_letter_code
_entity_poly.pdbx_strand_id
1 'polypeptide(L)' 'WTDAVGIATLNSVASKRVPQWLNGLYEYQVEPISCLLNQEHVLLFVGTGSGKAALFIIPLI' A
#
# COMPACT_ATOMS: atom_id res chain seq x y z
N TRP A 1 7.43 5.55 7.02
CA TRP A 1 6.32 5.63 6.04
C TRP A 1 4.95 5.94 6.65
N THR A 2 4.82 5.93 7.98
CA THR A 2 3.55 6.15 8.70
C THR A 2 3.23 7.62 8.98
N ASP A 3 4.13 8.55 8.63
CA ASP A 3 3.88 9.98 8.75
C ASP A 3 3.07 10.51 7.55
N ALA A 4 2.53 11.73 7.69
CA ALA A 4 1.69 12.33 6.65
C ALA A 4 2.40 12.45 5.29
N VAL A 5 3.71 12.75 5.32
CA VAL A 5 4.54 12.85 4.12
C VAL A 5 4.74 11.47 3.48
N GLY A 6 5.03 10.43 4.27
CA GLY A 6 5.17 9.06 3.80
C GLY A 6 3.89 8.52 3.18
N ILE A 7 2.74 8.75 3.81
CA ILE A 7 1.43 8.34 3.27
C ILE A 7 1.10 9.09 1.97
N ALA A 8 1.33 10.40 1.92
CA ALA A 8 1.12 11.18 0.70
C ALA A 8 2.03 10.70 -0.44
N THR A 9 3.28 10.39 -0.10
CA THR A 9 4.26 9.82 -1.05
C THR A 9 3.81 8.46 -1.56
N LEU A 10 3.35 7.58 -0.67
CA LEU A 10 2.85 6.25 -1.01
C LEU A 10 1.69 6.31 -2.02
N ASN A 11 0.71 7.16 -1.75
CA ASN A 11 -0.42 7.37 -2.66
C ASN A 11 0.03 7.98 -4.01
N SER A 12 1.01 8.88 -4.00
CA SER A 12 1.59 9.42 -5.24
C SER A 12 2.32 8.35 -6.05
N VAL A 13 3.07 7.46 -5.40
CA VAL A 13 3.76 6.34 -6.05
C VAL A 13 2.76 5.37 -6.64
N ALA A 14 1.76 4.93 -5.87
CA ALA A 14 0.74 4.01 -6.33
C ALA A 14 0.00 4.54 -7.58
N SER A 15 -0.41 5.81 -7.56
CA SER A 15 -1.09 6.44 -8.71
C SER A 15 -0.21 6.59 -9.95
N LYS A 16 1.08 6.91 -9.79
CA LYS A 16 2.01 7.09 -10.92
C LYS A 16 2.52 5.77 -11.50
N ARG A 17 2.75 4.78 -10.66
CA ARG A 17 3.38 3.50 -11.05
C ARG A 17 2.38 2.41 -11.40
N VAL A 18 1.15 2.54 -10.91
CA VAL A 18 0.06 1.58 -11.17
C VAL A 18 -1.17 2.31 -11.73
N PRO A 19 -1.07 2.93 -12.92
CA PRO A 19 -2.10 3.82 -13.46
C PRO A 19 -3.46 3.13 -13.69
N GLN A 20 -3.49 1.80 -13.76
CA GLN A 20 -4.71 1.01 -13.83
C GLN A 20 -5.52 1.00 -12.52
N TRP A 21 -4.94 1.42 -11.39
CA TRP A 21 -5.65 1.58 -10.12
C TRP A 21 -6.23 2.99 -10.02
N LEU A 22 -7.40 3.17 -10.62
CA LEU A 22 -8.07 4.48 -10.75
C LEU A 22 -8.37 5.15 -9.40
N ASN A 23 -8.62 4.35 -8.37
CA ASN A 23 -8.88 4.82 -7.00
C ASN A 23 -7.61 4.82 -6.13
N GLY A 24 -6.44 4.51 -6.69
CA GLY A 24 -5.21 4.32 -5.93
C GLY A 24 -5.29 3.14 -4.96
N LEU A 25 -4.70 3.32 -3.77
CA LEU A 25 -4.77 2.36 -2.68
C LEU A 25 -6.06 2.50 -1.90
N TYR A 26 -6.60 1.37 -1.44
CA TYR A 26 -7.66 1.39 -0.44
C TYR A 26 -7.09 1.77 0.92
N GLU A 27 -7.89 2.45 1.75
CA GLU A 27 -7.47 2.94 3.07
C GLU A 27 -6.84 1.83 3.93
N TYR A 28 -7.46 0.63 3.94
CA TYR A 28 -6.98 -0.51 4.71
C TYR A 28 -5.60 -1.04 4.26
N GLN A 29 -5.15 -0.69 3.05
CA GLN A 29 -3.86 -1.14 2.50
C GLN A 29 -2.72 -0.23 2.93
N VAL A 30 -3.01 1.05 3.24
CA VAL A 30 -2.00 2.08 3.49
C VAL A 30 -1.14 1.76 4.71
N GLU A 31 -1.77 1.44 5.84
CA GLU A 31 -1.06 1.12 7.09
C GLU A 31 -0.19 -0.15 6.95
N PRO A 32 -0.71 -1.31 6.48
CA PRO A 32 0.10 -2.50 6.28
C PRO A 32 1.29 -2.29 5.33
N ILE A 33 1.10 -1.57 4.23
CA ILE A 33 2.20 -1.25 3.29
C ILE A 33 3.24 -0.36 3.97
N SER A 34 2.80 0.62 4.76
CA SER A 34 3.70 1.51 5.50
C SER A 34 4.56 0.74 6.52
N CYS A 35 3.97 -0.22 7.24
CA CYS A 35 4.71 -1.13 8.13
C CYS A 35 5.73 -1.97 7.35
N LEU A 36 5.34 -2.56 6.21
CA LEU A 36 6.27 -3.33 5.37
C LEU A 36 7.45 -2.49 4.89
N LEU A 37 7.20 -1.25 4.47
CA LEU A 37 8.24 -0.31 4.03
C LEU A 37 9.13 0.18 5.19
N ASN A 38 8.65 0.11 6.43
CA ASN A 38 9.45 0.29 7.64
C ASN A 38 10.21 -1.00 8.05
N GLN A 39 10.15 -2.06 7.24
CA GLN A 39 10.72 -3.39 7.53
C GLN A 39 10.10 -4.10 8.74
N GLU A 40 8.87 -3.76 9.09
CA GLU A 40 8.12 -4.42 10.17
C GLU A 40 7.45 -5.71 9.65
N HIS A 41 7.26 -6.68 10.55
CA HIS A 41 6.54 -7.90 10.24
C HIS A 41 5.02 -7.65 10.28
N VAL A 42 4.32 -8.04 9.22
CA VAL A 42 2.86 -7.82 9.08
C VAL A 42 2.12 -9.14 8.91
N LEU A 43 1.07 -9.33 9.72
CA LEU A 43 0.09 -10.41 9.56
C LEU A 43 -1.29 -9.79 9.27
N LEU A 44 -1.82 -10.00 8.07
CA LEU A 44 -3.09 -9.42 7.61
C LEU A 44 -4.11 -10.51 7.25
N PHE A 45 -5.31 -10.44 7.82
CA PHE A 45 -6.44 -11.33 7.50
C PHE A 45 -7.51 -10.55 6.73
N VAL A 46 -7.64 -10.83 5.43
CA VAL A 46 -8.67 -10.21 4.58
C VAL A 46 -9.17 -11.19 3.51
N GLY A 47 -10.42 -11.01 3.09
CA GLY A 47 -11.07 -11.86 2.09
C GLY A 47 -10.33 -11.92 0.75
N THR A 48 -10.67 -12.90 -0.08
CA THR A 48 -10.28 -12.93 -1.50
C THR A 48 -10.93 -11.78 -2.25
N GLY A 49 -10.31 -11.32 -3.34
CA GLY A 49 -10.80 -10.18 -4.12
C GLY A 49 -10.67 -8.80 -3.45
N SER A 50 -10.22 -8.72 -2.19
CA SER A 50 -10.06 -7.44 -1.46
C SER A 50 -9.02 -6.48 -2.06
N GLY A 51 -8.09 -6.99 -2.88
CA GLY A 51 -6.95 -6.21 -3.38
C GLY A 51 -5.68 -6.37 -2.54
N LYS A 52 -5.63 -7.30 -1.58
CA LYS A 52 -4.45 -7.56 -0.72
C LYS A 52 -3.12 -7.80 -1.44
N ALA A 53 -3.15 -8.12 -2.75
CA ALA A 53 -1.93 -8.23 -3.56
C ALA A 53 -1.11 -6.93 -3.57
N ALA A 54 -1.75 -5.77 -3.32
CA ALA A 54 -1.06 -4.48 -3.21
C ALA A 54 0.06 -4.47 -2.15
N LEU A 55 -0.07 -5.26 -1.07
CA LEU A 55 0.96 -5.39 -0.04
C LEU A 55 2.27 -5.97 -0.56
N PHE A 56 2.24 -6.71 -1.66
CA PHE A 56 3.42 -7.29 -2.28
C PHE A 56 3.93 -6.47 -3.45
N ILE A 57 3.03 -5.77 -4.17
CA ILE A 57 3.37 -5.01 -5.37
C ILE A 57 3.98 -3.67 -5.00
N ILE A 58 3.36 -2.91 -4.08
CA ILE A 58 3.78 -1.54 -3.79
C ILE A 58 5.17 -1.46 -3.14
N PRO A 59 5.59 -2.34 -2.22
CA PRO A 59 6.94 -2.27 -1.67
C PRO A 59 8.07 -2.54 -2.68
N LEU A 60 7.76 -3.02 -3.89
CA LEU A 60 8.74 -3.39 -4.92
C LEU A 60 8.97 -2.30 -5.98
N ILE A 61 8.17 -1.23 -6.01
CA ILE A 61 8.16 -0.19 -7.06
C ILE A 61 8.62 1.16 -6.54
#